data_AF-A0A7K9BHW0-F1
#
_entry.id   AF-A0A7K9BHW0-F1
#
_cell.length_a   1.000
_cell.length_b   1.000
_cell.length_c   1.000
_cell.angle_alpha   90.00
_cell.angle_beta   90.00
_cell.angle_gamma   90.00
#
_symmetry.space_group_name_H-M   'P 1'
#
loop_
_entity.id
_entity.type
_entity.pdbx_description
1 polymer ?
#
loop_
_entity_poly.entity_id
_entity_poly.type
_entity_poly.pdbx_seq_one_letter_code
_entity_poly.pdbx_strand_id
1 'polypeptide(L)'
;AQLAATKAGRHTLREEGAYLVLRELHRWEREPEVLSACEKLIQVLIGDEPGPGMENLLEVSVPEEVEQQLQRLDREEEERWRREQAEAQGSQACPEELPP
;
A
#
# COMPACT_ATOMS: atom_id res chain seq x y z
N ALA A 1 8.78 12.75 -12.37
CA ALA A 1 8.73 11.29 -12.62
C ALA A 1 8.64 10.58 -11.28
N GLN A 2 7.78 9.56 -11.14
CA GLN A 2 7.77 8.69 -9.95
C GLN A 2 8.86 7.63 -10.09
N LEU A 3 9.72 7.48 -9.09
CA LEU A 3 10.92 6.64 -9.20
C LEU A 3 10.58 5.16 -9.45
N ALA A 4 9.68 4.59 -8.63
CA ALA A 4 9.28 3.19 -8.71
C ALA A 4 8.41 2.84 -9.95
N ALA A 5 7.95 3.84 -10.71
CA ALA A 5 7.18 3.60 -11.93
C ALA A 5 8.04 2.96 -13.03
N THR A 6 9.32 3.33 -13.08
CA THR A 6 10.27 2.83 -14.10
C THR A 6 11.03 1.61 -13.60
N LYS A 7 11.34 0.69 -14.52
CA LYS A 7 12.23 -0.46 -14.26
C LYS A 7 13.56 -0.05 -13.63
N ALA A 8 14.21 0.97 -14.20
CA ALA A 8 15.49 1.48 -13.69
C ALA A 8 15.35 1.95 -12.24
N GLY A 9 14.31 2.72 -11.92
CA GLY A 9 14.08 3.19 -10.55
C GLY A 9 13.74 2.07 -9.57
N ARG A 10 12.95 1.06 -9.97
CA ARG A 10 12.73 -0.14 -9.14
C ARG A 10 14.02 -0.91 -8.89
N HIS A 11 14.87 -1.06 -9.90
CA HIS A 11 16.17 -1.73 -9.75
C HIS A 11 17.04 -1.03 -8.71
N THR A 12 17.21 0.29 -8.86
CA THR A 12 17.97 1.10 -7.88
C THR A 12 17.39 0.98 -6.48
N LEU A 13 16.07 1.07 -6.30
CA LEU A 13 15.44 0.92 -4.99
C LEU A 13 15.69 -0.46 -4.35
N ARG A 14 15.70 -1.53 -5.16
CA ARG A 14 16.00 -2.89 -4.69
C ARG A 14 17.48 -3.03 -4.30
N GLU A 15 18.40 -2.51 -5.11
CA GLU A 15 19.85 -2.56 -4.86
C GLU A 15 20.23 -1.80 -3.59
N GLU A 16 19.64 -0.63 -3.37
CA GLU A 16 19.89 0.20 -2.17
C GLU A 16 19.18 -0.34 -0.92
N GLY A 17 18.49 -1.49 -1.00
CA GLY A 17 17.82 -2.11 0.14
C GLY A 17 16.60 -1.34 0.65
N ALA A 18 15.98 -0.48 -0.18
CA ALA A 18 14.84 0.35 0.22
C ALA A 18 13.67 -0.49 0.77
N TYR A 19 13.46 -1.71 0.24
CA TYR A 19 12.45 -2.64 0.75
C TYR A 19 12.61 -2.94 2.24
N LEU A 20 13.84 -3.12 2.74
CA LEU A 20 14.09 -3.45 4.15
C LEU A 20 13.65 -2.30 5.06
N VAL A 21 13.97 -1.07 4.65
CA VAL A 21 13.58 0.15 5.37
C VAL A 21 12.07 0.34 5.33
N LEU A 22 11.45 0.20 4.16
CA LEU A 22 10.00 0.36 3.99
C LEU A 22 9.20 -0.68 4.77
N ARG A 23 9.64 -1.93 4.77
CA ARG A 23 8.99 -3.00 5.55
C ARG A 23 9.04 -2.71 7.04
N GLU A 24 10.17 -2.21 7.51
CA GLU A 24 10.33 -1.84 8.92
C GLU A 24 9.45 -0.63 9.25
N LEU A 25 9.46 0.42 8.43
CA LEU A 25 8.60 1.59 8.59
C LEU A 25 7.12 1.19 8.65
N HIS A 26 6.66 0.39 7.70
CA HIS A 26 5.29 -0.13 7.63
C HIS A 26 4.86 -0.85 8.93
N ARG A 27 5.79 -1.53 9.63
CA ARG A 27 5.47 -2.22 10.89
C ARG A 27 5.15 -1.26 12.05
N TRP A 28 5.78 -0.09 12.06
CA TRP A 28 5.68 0.86 13.19
C TRP A 28 4.76 2.03 12.89
N GLU A 29 4.48 2.30 11.61
CA GLU A 29 3.65 3.40 11.16
C GLU A 29 2.22 3.30 11.70
N ARG A 30 1.65 4.44 12.05
CA ARG A 30 0.29 4.59 12.58
C ARG A 30 -0.55 5.51 11.73
N GLU A 31 0.07 6.36 10.92
CA GLU A 31 -0.62 7.24 10.00
C GLU A 31 -1.14 6.41 8.80
N PRO A 32 -2.46 6.36 8.56
CA PRO A 32 -3.06 5.53 7.52
C PRO A 32 -2.56 5.78 6.10
N GLU A 33 -2.35 7.04 5.72
CA GLU A 33 -1.94 7.40 4.36
C GLU A 33 -0.50 6.94 4.09
N VAL A 34 0.41 7.07 5.07
CA VAL A 34 1.79 6.60 5.02
C VAL A 34 1.83 5.08 4.99
N LEU A 35 0.99 4.40 5.77
CA LEU A 35 0.90 2.95 5.76
C LEU A 35 0.45 2.44 4.38
N SER A 36 -0.61 3.02 3.81
CA SER A 36 -1.07 2.69 2.45
C SER A 36 -0.01 2.97 1.39
N ALA A 37 0.70 4.09 1.49
CA ALA A 37 1.79 4.42 0.57
C ALA A 37 2.97 3.42 0.68
N CYS A 38 3.34 3.03 1.90
CA CYS A 38 4.37 2.04 2.14
C CYS A 38 3.97 0.68 1.57
N GLU A 39 2.74 0.23 1.82
CA GLU A 39 2.22 -1.02 1.29
C GLU A 39 2.26 -1.06 -0.24
N LYS A 40 1.72 -0.03 -0.91
CA LYS A 40 1.73 0.08 -2.37
C LYS A 40 3.15 0.05 -2.94
N LEU A 41 4.09 0.76 -2.32
CA LEU A 41 5.48 0.76 -2.76
C LEU A 41 6.15 -0.61 -2.53
N ILE A 42 5.88 -1.25 -1.39
CA ILE A 42 6.38 -2.60 -1.09
C ILE A 42 5.87 -3.60 -2.14
N GLN A 43 4.57 -3.59 -2.45
CA GLN A 43 3.96 -4.45 -3.46
C GLN A 43 4.67 -4.31 -4.82
N VAL A 44 4.97 -3.07 -5.25
CA VAL A 44 5.71 -2.81 -6.49
C VAL A 44 7.15 -3.33 -6.43
N LEU A 45 7.84 -3.20 -5.29
CA LEU A 45 9.23 -3.64 -5.15
C LEU A 45 9.39 -5.16 -5.08
N ILE A 46 8.44 -5.88 -4.48
CA ILE A 46 8.47 -7.34 -4.39
C ILE A 46 7.87 -8.04 -5.61
N GLY A 47 7.09 -7.33 -6.42
CA GLY A 47 6.48 -7.85 -7.63
C GLY A 47 7.50 -8.17 -8.73
N ASP A 48 7.14 -9.13 -9.57
CA ASP A 48 7.93 -9.51 -10.75
C ASP A 48 8.05 -8.34 -11.73
N GLU A 49 9.20 -8.28 -12.39
CA GLU A 49 9.47 -7.23 -13.37
C GLU A 49 8.68 -7.51 -14.67
N PRO A 50 7.91 -6.54 -15.19
CA PRO A 50 7.13 -6.73 -16.40
C PRO A 50 8.01 -6.92 -17.65
N GLY A 51 7.39 -7.45 -18.71
CA GLY A 51 8.08 -7.74 -19.97
C GLY A 51 8.55 -6.49 -20.73
N PRO A 52 9.35 -6.69 -21.80
CA PRO A 52 9.81 -5.59 -22.66
C PRO A 52 8.64 -4.76 -23.19
N GLY A 53 8.78 -3.43 -23.16
CA GLY A 53 7.71 -2.50 -23.57
C GLY A 53 6.70 -2.15 -22.48
N MET A 54 6.84 -2.70 -21.28
CA MET A 54 5.99 -2.40 -20.10
C MET A 54 6.81 -1.86 -18.92
N GLU A 55 7.95 -1.23 -19.21
CA GLU A 55 8.95 -0.88 -18.18
C GLU A 55 8.52 0.30 -17.32
N ASN A 56 7.70 1.21 -17.85
CA ASN A 56 7.08 2.30 -17.12
C ASN A 56 5.61 1.98 -16.82
N LEU A 57 5.30 1.67 -15.56
CA LEU A 57 3.97 1.26 -15.10
C LEU A 57 2.90 2.35 -15.32
N LEU A 58 3.29 3.61 -15.49
CA LEU A 58 2.36 4.72 -15.74
C LEU A 58 2.03 4.90 -17.23
N GLU A 59 2.74 4.23 -18.13
CA GLU A 59 2.55 4.34 -19.59
C GLU A 59 1.88 3.10 -20.20
N VAL A 60 1.65 2.06 -19.39
CA VAL A 60 1.07 0.80 -19.86
C VAL A 60 -0.45 0.93 -19.98
N SER A 61 -1.01 0.46 -21.09
CA SER A 61 -2.46 0.36 -21.24
C SER A 61 -2.98 -0.82 -20.42
N VAL A 62 -3.85 -0.55 -19.45
CA VAL A 62 -4.51 -1.56 -18.63
C VAL A 62 -5.82 -1.97 -19.32
N PRO A 63 -6.06 -3.28 -19.55
CA PRO A 63 -7.36 -3.75 -20.04
C PRO A 63 -8.49 -3.38 -19.07
N GLU A 64 -9.67 -3.03 -19.60
CA GLU A 64 -10.80 -2.53 -18.81
C GLU A 64 -11.23 -3.49 -17.67
N GLU A 65 -11.27 -4.79 -17.94
CA GLU A 65 -11.60 -5.81 -16.93
C GLU A 65 -10.61 -5.79 -15.76
N VAL A 66 -9.32 -5.64 -16.06
CA VAL A 66 -8.26 -5.57 -15.05
C VAL A 66 -8.37 -4.28 -14.24
N GLU A 67 -8.63 -3.15 -14.90
CA GLU A 67 -8.86 -1.87 -14.23
C GLU A 67 -10.05 -1.94 -13.26
N GLN A 68 -11.18 -2.50 -13.70
CA GLN A 68 -12.35 -2.69 -12.85
C GLN A 68 -12.07 -3.62 -11.66
N GLN A 69 -11.28 -4.68 -11.87
CA GLN A 69 -10.86 -5.57 -10.79
C GLN A 69 -9.97 -4.85 -9.77
N LEU A 70 -9.00 -4.06 -10.22
CA LEU A 70 -8.12 -3.27 -9.34
C LEU A 70 -8.94 -2.27 -8.51
N GLN A 71 -9.83 -1.51 -9.16
CA GLN A 71 -10.70 -0.56 -8.47
C GLN A 71 -11.61 -1.22 -7.42
N ARG A 72 -12.06 -2.46 -7.67
CA ARG A 72 -12.84 -3.22 -6.68
C ARG A 72 -11.98 -3.60 -5.48
N LEU A 73 -10.77 -4.11 -5.71
CA LEU A 73 -9.85 -4.49 -4.64
C LEU A 73 -9.49 -3.28 -3.76
N ASP A 74 -9.22 -2.12 -4.37
CA ASP A 74 -8.93 -0.88 -3.65
C ASP A 74 -10.11 -0.46 -2.75
N ARG A 75 -11.35 -0.52 -3.26
CA ARG A 75 -12.55 -0.20 -2.46
C ARG A 75 -12.75 -1.16 -1.30
N GLU A 76 -12.57 -2.45 -1.54
CA GLU A 76 -12.70 -3.46 -0.49
C GLU A 76 -11.63 -3.30 0.61
N GLU A 77 -10.40 -2.95 0.23
CA GLU A 77 -9.33 -2.63 1.16
C GLU A 77 -9.67 -1.38 1.99
N GLU A 78 -10.09 -0.29 1.35
CA GLU A 78 -10.53 0.94 2.04
C GLU A 78 -11.68 0.67 3.02
N GLU A 79 -12.67 -0.14 2.63
CA GLU A 79 -13.78 -0.51 3.50
C GLU A 79 -13.33 -1.33 4.71
N ARG A 80 -12.44 -2.31 4.50
CA ARG A 80 -11.85 -3.10 5.60
C ARG A 80 -11.12 -2.19 6.58
N TRP A 81 -10.25 -1.33 6.07
CA TRP A 81 -9.51 -0.37 6.89
C TRP A 81 -10.43 0.57 7.68
N ARG A 82 -11.47 1.12 7.05
CA ARG A 82 -12.45 1.97 7.72
C ARG A 82 -13.18 1.25 8.85
N ARG A 83 -13.53 -0.02 8.66
CA ARG A 83 -14.17 -0.84 9.71
C ARG A 83 -13.23 -1.08 10.88
N GLU A 84 -11.99 -1.51 10.61
CA GLU A 84 -10.98 -1.76 11.64
C GLU A 84 -10.69 -0.48 12.45
N GLN A 85 -10.59 0.68 11.77
CA GLN A 85 -10.42 1.96 12.46
C GLN A 85 -11.64 2.35 13.31
N ALA A 86 -12.86 2.12 12.83
CA ALA A 86 -14.07 2.39 13.61
C ALA A 86 -14.17 1.48 14.84
N GLU A 87 -13.81 0.20 14.72
CA GLU A 87 -13.77 -0.77 15.83
C GLU A 87 -12.70 -0.39 16.87
N ALA A 88 -11.51 0.03 16.41
CA ALA A 88 -10.44 0.50 17.28
C ALA A 88 -10.84 1.77 18.05
N GLN A 89 -11.49 2.73 17.38
CA GLN A 89 -11.98 3.97 18.01
C GLN A 89 -13.16 3.72 18.96
N GLY A 90 -14.08 2.81 18.61
CA GLY A 90 -15.20 2.41 19.47
C GLY A 90 -14.76 1.71 20.76
N SER A 91 -13.68 0.93 20.71
CA SER A 91 -13.11 0.27 21.90
C SER A 91 -12.41 1.23 22.87
N GLN A 92 -12.07 2.44 22.43
CA GLN A 92 -11.42 3.46 23.26
C GLN A 92 -12.43 4.33 24.04
N ALA A 93 -13.74 4.20 23.77
CA ALA A 93 -14.81 5.05 24.29
C ALA A 93 -15.58 4.48 25.50
N CYS A 94 -15.15 3.36 26.10
CA CYS A 94 -15.74 2.84 27.35
C CYS A 94 -14.90 3.26 28.57
N PRO A 95 -15.16 4.42 29.21
CA PRO A 95 -14.64 4.66 30.55
C PRO A 95 -15.32 3.69 31.52
N GLU A 96 -14.49 3.01 32.30
CA GLU A 96 -14.86 2.15 33.43
C GLU A 96 -15.82 2.89 34.37
N GLU A 97 -17.09 2.48 34.40
CA GLU A 97 -18.00 2.85 35.49
C GLU A 97 -17.49 2.18 36.77
N LEU A 98 -16.80 2.94 37.62
CA LEU A 98 -16.46 2.55 38.98
C LEU A 98 -17.72 2.62 39.86
N PRO A 99 -18.21 1.51 40.43
CA PRO A 99 -19.29 1.55 41.40
C PRO A 99 -18.82 2.10 42.76
N PRO A 100 -19.75 2.61 43.60
CA PRO A 100 -19.46 3.45 44.77
C PRO A 100 -18.79 2.73 45.95
#